data_AF-A0A521I257-F1
#
_entry.id   AF-A0A521I257-F1
#
_cell.length_a   1.000
_cell.length_b   1.000
_cell.length_c   1.000
_cell.angle_alpha   90.00
_cell.angle_beta   90.00
_cell.angle_gamma   90.00
#
_symmetry.space_group_name_H-M   'P 1'
#
loop_
_entity.id
_entity.type
_entity.pdbx_description
1 polymer ?
#
loop_
_entity_poly.entity_id
_entity_poly.type
_entity_poly.pdbx_seq_one_letter_code
_entity_poly.pdbx_strand_id
1 'polypeptide(L)'
;MNPYTAIPLLEQEWELESGFLGKLRDGNFDSAALERLMRLLESINVDHAVTLERRFVSLTWLIPIYITWQRERVQEKMGDVSSLDRAADRLQTVLDKILGIP
;
A
#
# COMPACT_ATOMS: atom_id res chain seq x y z
N MET A 1 -4.75 15.02 3.31
CA MET A 1 -3.28 15.20 3.29
C MET A 1 -2.85 15.38 1.84
N ASN A 2 -1.89 16.25 1.54
CA ASN A 2 -1.37 16.35 0.17
C ASN A 2 -0.29 15.28 -0.10
N PRO A 3 -0.01 14.90 -1.36
CA PRO A 3 0.94 13.83 -1.69
C PRO A 3 2.34 14.04 -1.12
N TYR A 4 2.84 15.27 -1.12
CA TYR A 4 4.18 15.59 -0.63
C TYR A 4 4.33 15.28 0.86
N THR A 5 3.35 15.67 1.67
CA THR A 5 3.32 15.38 3.11
C THR A 5 3.07 13.90 3.42
N ALA A 6 2.53 13.13 2.48
CA ALA A 6 2.28 11.69 2.64
C ALA A 6 3.53 10.83 2.41
N ILE A 7 4.53 11.32 1.66
CA ILE A 7 5.75 10.56 1.33
C ILE A 7 6.44 9.94 2.54
N PRO A 8 6.81 10.68 3.61
CA PRO A 8 7.51 10.07 4.74
C PRO A 8 6.66 9.00 5.46
N LEU A 9 5.33 9.16 5.46
CA LEU A 9 4.42 8.16 6.04
C LEU A 9 4.32 6.91 5.17
N LEU A 10 4.31 7.08 3.84
CA LEU A 10 4.36 5.97 2.90
C LEU A 10 5.69 5.23 3.00
N GLU A 11 6.82 5.94 3.12
CA GLU A 11 8.14 5.34 3.32
C GLU A 11 8.19 4.47 4.58
N GLN A 12 7.54 4.91 5.67
CA GLN A 12 7.41 4.10 6.89
C GLN A 12 6.69 2.77 6.64
N GLU A 13 5.70 2.73 5.75
CA GLU A 13 4.98 1.49 5.44
C GLU A 13 5.85 0.48 4.66
N TRP A 14 6.93 0.94 4.01
CA TRP A 14 7.94 0.09 3.36
C TRP A 14 9.07 -0.36 4.29
N GLU A 15 9.15 0.18 5.50
CA GLU A 15 10.15 -0.21 6.51
C GLU A 15 9.88 -1.64 7.00
N LEU A 16 10.94 -2.45 7.12
CA LEU A 16 10.88 -3.91 7.32
C LEU A 16 10.22 -4.31 8.64
N GLU A 17 10.50 -3.60 9.72
CA GLU A 17 10.11 -4.00 11.07
C GLU A 17 8.75 -3.43 11.51
N SER A 18 8.39 -2.25 11.01
CA SER A 18 7.24 -1.46 11.48
C SER A 18 6.18 -1.23 10.42
N GLY A 19 6.57 -1.22 9.14
CA GLY A 19 5.70 -1.00 8.00
C GLY A 19 4.89 -2.24 7.62
N PHE A 20 3.66 -2.04 7.13
CA PHE A 20 2.85 -3.14 6.63
C PHE A 20 3.54 -3.88 5.47
N LEU A 21 4.02 -3.14 4.46
CA LEU A 21 4.61 -3.72 3.25
C LEU A 21 5.95 -4.38 3.58
N GLY A 22 6.74 -3.78 4.48
CA GLY A 22 7.98 -4.38 4.96
C GLY A 22 7.78 -5.72 5.65
N LYS A 23 6.83 -5.80 6.60
CA LYS A 23 6.47 -7.07 7.27
C LYS A 23 5.92 -8.11 6.31
N LEU A 24 5.12 -7.67 5.33
CA LEU A 24 4.53 -8.55 4.34
C LEU A 24 5.59 -9.23 3.46
N ARG A 25 6.77 -8.61 3.27
CA ARG A 25 7.92 -9.21 2.58
C ARG A 25 8.30 -10.58 3.14
N ASP A 26 8.15 -10.75 4.44
CA ASP A 26 8.44 -12.00 5.14
C ASP A 26 7.19 -12.87 5.32
N GLY A 27 6.09 -12.58 4.61
CA GLY A 27 4.83 -13.31 4.71
C GLY A 27 4.01 -12.98 5.98
N ASN A 28 4.39 -11.94 6.74
CA ASN A 28 3.65 -11.55 7.95
C ASN A 28 2.49 -10.61 7.58
N PHE A 29 1.29 -11.17 7.41
CA PHE A 29 0.09 -10.40 7.14
C PHE A 29 -0.54 -9.87 8.44
N ASP A 30 -0.39 -8.57 8.68
CA ASP A 30 -0.97 -7.86 9.81
C ASP A 30 -2.16 -7.00 9.35
N SER A 31 -3.38 -7.45 9.67
CA SER A 31 -4.62 -6.76 9.30
C SER A 31 -4.75 -5.36 9.92
N ALA A 32 -4.20 -5.13 11.11
CA ALA A 32 -4.25 -3.80 11.74
C ALA A 32 -3.30 -2.82 11.04
N ALA A 33 -2.13 -3.31 10.62
CA ALA A 33 -1.19 -2.52 9.82
C ALA A 33 -1.74 -2.23 8.41
N LEU A 34 -2.46 -3.19 7.79
CA LEU A 34 -3.19 -2.95 6.54
C LEU A 34 -4.20 -1.81 6.68
N GLU A 35 -5.05 -1.84 7.71
CA GLU A 35 -6.05 -0.78 7.90
C GLU A 35 -5.41 0.59 8.19
N ARG A 36 -4.21 0.62 8.78
CA ARG A 36 -3.42 1.85 8.92
C ARG A 36 -2.96 2.37 7.55
N LEU A 37 -2.39 1.52 6.71
CA LEU A 37 -2.01 1.89 5.34
C LEU A 37 -3.23 2.36 4.53
N MET A 38 -4.36 1.67 4.63
CA MET A 38 -5.62 2.07 3.97
C MET A 38 -6.05 3.47 4.38
N ARG A 39 -6.12 3.75 5.70
CA ARG A 39 -6.48 5.08 6.20
C ARG A 39 -5.50 6.16 5.76
N LEU A 40 -4.20 5.84 5.71
CA LEU A 40 -3.19 6.75 5.18
C LEU A 40 -3.51 7.09 3.71
N LEU A 41 -3.69 6.08 2.86
CA LEU A 41 -3.98 6.27 1.44
C LEU A 41 -5.29 7.04 1.20
N GLU A 42 -6.37 6.64 1.87
CA GLU A 42 -7.68 7.30 1.80
C GLU A 42 -7.63 8.77 2.26
N SER A 43 -6.67 9.14 3.10
CA SER A 43 -6.49 10.53 3.54
C SER A 43 -5.79 11.41 2.50
N ILE A 44 -5.17 10.84 1.47
CA ILE A 44 -4.43 11.58 0.45
C ILE A 44 -5.44 12.19 -0.53
N ASN A 45 -5.39 13.51 -0.65
CA ASN A 45 -6.17 14.25 -1.64
C ASN A 45 -5.22 14.76 -2.74
N VAL A 46 -5.49 14.37 -3.98
CA VAL A 46 -4.76 14.79 -5.17
C VAL A 46 -5.67 15.70 -5.97
N ASP A 47 -5.36 17.00 -5.98
CA ASP A 47 -6.03 17.92 -6.89
C ASP A 47 -5.60 17.64 -8.33
N HIS A 48 -6.56 17.58 -9.27
CA HIS A 48 -6.35 17.19 -10.67
C HIS A 48 -5.35 18.07 -11.46
N ALA A 49 -4.92 19.21 -10.92
CA ALA A 49 -3.98 20.13 -11.55
C ALA A 49 -2.54 20.02 -11.01
N VAL A 50 -2.24 19.05 -10.13
CA VAL A 50 -0.96 18.94 -9.43
C VAL A 50 -0.03 17.92 -10.10
N THR A 51 1.18 18.34 -10.42
CA THR A 51 2.27 17.43 -10.78
C THR A 51 2.63 16.56 -9.58
N LEU A 52 2.48 15.25 -9.70
CA LEU A 52 2.89 14.32 -8.66
C LEU A 52 4.41 14.18 -8.60
N GLU A 53 4.95 14.17 -7.39
CA GLU A 53 6.37 13.90 -7.21
C GLU A 53 6.69 12.46 -7.62
N ARG A 54 7.82 12.28 -8.32
CA ARG A 54 8.30 10.95 -8.73
C ARG A 54 8.35 9.97 -7.55
N ARG A 55 8.80 10.42 -6.37
CA ARG A 55 8.91 9.55 -5.19
C ARG A 55 7.55 9.05 -4.72
N PHE A 56 6.56 9.94 -4.67
CA PHE A 56 5.18 9.58 -4.35
C PHE A 56 4.64 8.50 -5.28
N VAL A 57 4.81 8.70 -6.60
CA VAL A 57 4.39 7.71 -7.60
C VAL A 57 5.10 6.39 -7.37
N SER A 58 6.44 6.40 -7.21
CA SER A 58 7.24 5.19 -6.97
C SER A 58 6.83 4.40 -5.73
N LEU A 59 6.39 5.06 -4.66
CA LEU A 59 5.95 4.44 -3.42
C LEU A 59 4.54 3.83 -3.51
N THR A 60 3.70 4.33 -4.41
CA THR A 60 2.27 4.00 -4.49
C THR A 60 1.96 3.02 -5.62
N TRP A 61 2.50 3.24 -6.82
CA TRP A 61 2.19 2.44 -8.01
C TRP A 61 2.52 0.95 -7.87
N LEU A 62 3.54 0.63 -7.07
CA LEU A 62 4.04 -0.73 -6.92
C LEU A 62 3.24 -1.54 -5.89
N ILE A 63 2.46 -0.89 -5.02
CA ILE A 63 1.81 -1.54 -3.87
C ILE A 63 0.93 -2.73 -4.28
N PRO A 64 0.00 -2.62 -5.23
CA PRO A 64 -0.92 -3.72 -5.55
C PRO A 64 -0.17 -4.93 -6.08
N ILE A 65 0.74 -4.69 -7.03
CA ILE A 65 1.59 -5.73 -7.62
C ILE A 65 2.44 -6.39 -6.53
N TYR A 66 3.08 -5.59 -5.68
CA TYR A 66 3.93 -6.07 -4.61
C TYR A 66 3.20 -7.03 -3.66
N ILE A 67 1.96 -6.70 -3.29
CA ILE A 67 1.14 -7.53 -2.40
C ILE A 67 0.86 -8.89 -3.03
N THR A 68 0.50 -8.93 -4.33
CA THR A 68 0.26 -10.19 -5.02
C THR A 68 1.48 -11.11 -5.03
N TRP A 69 2.69 -10.54 -5.10
CA TRP A 69 3.93 -11.32 -5.03
C TRP A 69 4.20 -11.94 -3.65
N GLN A 70 3.58 -11.45 -2.58
CA GLN A 70 3.75 -11.99 -1.23
C GLN A 70 2.82 -13.16 -0.92
N ARG A 71 1.92 -13.51 -1.85
CA ARG A 71 0.90 -14.53 -1.66
C ARG A 71 1.46 -15.88 -1.22
N GLU A 72 2.51 -16.36 -1.90
CA GLU A 72 3.19 -17.61 -1.56
C GLU A 72 3.79 -17.56 -0.14
N ARG A 73 4.47 -16.46 0.20
CA ARG A 73 5.08 -16.28 1.53
C ARG A 73 4.06 -16.23 2.66
N VAL A 74 2.93 -15.56 2.43
CA VAL A 74 1.81 -15.54 3.38
C VAL A 74 1.25 -16.95 3.55
N GLN A 75 1.08 -17.69 2.46
CA GLN A 75 0.62 -19.08 2.51
C GLN A 75 1.58 -19.99 3.29
N GLU A 76 2.89 -19.88 3.05
CA GLU A 76 3.95 -20.65 3.76
C GLU A 76 3.92 -20.41 5.27
N LYS A 77 3.53 -19.21 5.70
CA LYS A 77 3.35 -18.86 7.12
C LYS A 77 1.96 -19.15 7.68
N MET A 78 1.12 -19.89 6.94
CA MET A 78 -0.28 -20.17 7.30
C MET A 78 -1.12 -18.90 7.51
N GLY A 79 -0.77 -17.81 6.84
CA GLY A 79 -1.53 -16.56 6.86
C GLY A 79 -2.77 -16.62 5.97
N ASP A 80 -3.66 -15.64 6.13
CA ASP A 80 -4.92 -15.56 5.39
C ASP A 80 -4.72 -14.94 3.99
N VAL A 81 -4.44 -15.81 3.02
CA VAL A 81 -4.32 -15.46 1.60
C VAL A 81 -5.60 -14.84 1.04
N SER A 82 -6.78 -15.27 1.49
CA SER A 82 -8.04 -14.72 0.99
C SER A 82 -8.24 -13.27 1.43
N SER A 83 -7.82 -12.94 2.66
CA SER A 83 -7.80 -11.54 3.12
C SER A 83 -6.74 -10.72 2.40
N LEU A 84 -5.59 -11.29 2.07
CA LEU A 84 -4.57 -10.62 1.26
C LEU A 84 -5.09 -10.27 -0.14
N ASP A 85 -5.76 -11.22 -0.81
CA ASP A 85 -6.32 -11.03 -2.14
C ASP A 85 -7.37 -9.89 -2.12
N ARG A 86 -8.28 -9.89 -1.14
CA ARG A 86 -9.24 -8.77 -0.94
C ARG A 86 -8.56 -7.44 -0.65
N ALA A 87 -7.47 -7.46 0.11
CA ALA A 87 -6.71 -6.25 0.42
C ALA A 87 -6.06 -5.65 -0.83
N ALA A 88 -5.54 -6.50 -1.73
CA ALA A 88 -4.96 -6.07 -2.99
C ALA A 88 -6.01 -5.35 -3.87
N ASP A 89 -7.22 -5.91 -3.99
CA ASP A 89 -8.31 -5.30 -4.75
C ASP A 89 -8.73 -3.93 -4.19
N ARG A 90 -8.84 -3.83 -2.86
CA ARG A 90 -9.21 -2.58 -2.18
C ARG A 90 -8.12 -1.52 -2.34
N LEU A 91 -6.85 -1.91 -2.23
CA LEU A 91 -5.70 -1.02 -2.42
C LEU A 91 -5.62 -0.53 -3.86
N GLN A 92 -5.82 -1.42 -4.84
CA GLN A 92 -5.89 -1.06 -6.26
C GLN A 92 -6.95 0.04 -6.47
N THR A 93 -8.18 -0.18 -5.97
CA THR A 93 -9.28 0.80 -6.11
C THR A 93 -8.94 2.18 -5.52
N VAL A 94 -8.27 2.22 -4.36
CA VAL A 94 -7.89 3.49 -3.74
C VAL A 94 -6.75 4.17 -4.50
N LEU A 95 -5.77 3.39 -4.96
CA LEU A 95 -4.62 3.89 -5.70
C LEU A 95 -5.00 4.37 -7.10
N ASP A 96 -5.94 3.73 -7.77
CA ASP A 96 -6.46 4.18 -9.08
C ASP A 96 -7.05 5.59 -8.95
N LYS A 97 -7.83 5.85 -7.89
CA LYS A 97 -8.37 7.18 -7.61
C LYS A 97 -7.28 8.22 -7.34
N ILE A 98 -6.25 7.85 -6.56
CA ILE A 98 -5.14 8.75 -6.21
C ILE A 98 -4.29 9.08 -7.43
N LEU A 99 -4.04 8.08 -8.29
CA LEU A 99 -3.16 8.21 -9.46
C LEU A 99 -3.90 8.67 -10.73
N GLY A 100 -5.23 8.78 -10.67
CA GLY A 100 -6.06 9.21 -11.81
C GLY A 100 -6.14 8.17 -12.93
N ILE A 101 -6.07 6.88 -12.57
CA ILE A 101 -6.21 5.77 -13.51
C ILE A 101 -7.72 5.54 -13.73
N PRO A 102 -8.20 5.49 -15.00
CA PRO A 102 -9.62 5.34 -15.33
C PRO A 102 -10.18 3.95 -15.03
#